data_AF-A0A8J3YTA7-F1
#
_entry.id   AF-A0A8J3YTA7-F1
#
_cell.length_a   1.000
_cell.length_b   1.000
_cell.length_c   1.000
_cell.angle_alpha   90.00
_cell.angle_beta   90.00
_cell.angle_gamma   90.00
#
_symmetry.space_group_name_H-M   'P 1'
#
loop_
_entity.id
_entity.type
_entity.pdbx_description
1 polymer ?
#
loop_
_entity_poly.entity_id
_entity_poly.type
_entity_poly.pdbx_seq_one_letter_code
_entity_poly.pdbx_strand_id
1 'polypeptide(L)'
;MGILPKEPLVRDALSLAQSWSSGIPLDGSPALGHVIQLASVLRKHVYRLPQYLIVAALLHDAARLVDDFADLTEELEGHFGKDTMRVVRELRHEHSDARPVGPELLDVHVDTLSVSAADQAVILGTVLQHGARMRDKGGDPTTVWRDRPDLTERMNNYELFAAVAAPFLEPQLADLLTYTTGRAKVEAAPYLPG
;
A
#
# COMPACT_ATOMS: atom_id res chain seq x y z
N MET A 1 5.54 -8.48 -17.05
CA MET A 1 6.61 -8.37 -16.02
C MET A 1 7.20 -6.97 -16.13
N GLY A 2 6.98 -6.13 -15.12
CA GLY A 2 7.60 -4.81 -15.07
C GLY A 2 9.10 -4.96 -14.81
N ILE A 3 9.93 -4.29 -15.61
CA ILE A 3 11.38 -4.29 -15.44
C ILE A 3 11.69 -3.59 -14.12
N LEU A 4 12.19 -4.35 -13.14
CA LEU A 4 12.62 -3.78 -11.87
C LEU A 4 13.83 -2.86 -12.09
N PRO A 5 13.94 -1.75 -11.34
CA PRO A 5 15.06 -0.82 -11.45
C PRO A 5 16.42 -1.52 -11.16
N LYS A 6 17.50 -1.13 -11.85
CA LYS A 6 18.85 -1.75 -11.76
C LYS A 6 19.68 -1.22 -10.58
N GLU A 7 19.14 -0.28 -9.83
CA GLU A 7 19.82 0.44 -8.77
C GLU A 7 20.10 -0.50 -7.59
N PRO A 8 21.34 -0.55 -7.06
CA PRO A 8 21.73 -1.52 -6.03
C PRO A 8 20.79 -1.56 -4.82
N LEU A 9 20.42 -0.39 -4.25
CA LEU A 9 19.54 -0.34 -3.08
C LEU A 9 18.14 -0.90 -3.34
N VAL A 10 17.60 -0.75 -4.55
CA VAL A 10 16.27 -1.28 -4.90
C VAL A 10 16.32 -2.81 -4.95
N ARG A 11 17.39 -3.39 -5.53
CA ARG A 11 17.60 -4.84 -5.55
C ARG A 11 17.82 -5.41 -4.14
N ASP A 12 18.59 -4.71 -3.32
CA ASP A 12 18.85 -5.15 -1.95
C ASP A 12 17.54 -5.12 -1.14
N ALA A 13 16.74 -4.07 -1.29
CA ALA A 13 15.41 -3.97 -0.67
C ALA A 13 14.45 -5.08 -1.13
N LEU A 14 14.43 -5.40 -2.43
CA LEU A 14 13.65 -6.52 -2.96
C LEU A 14 14.09 -7.86 -2.38
N SER A 15 15.40 -8.07 -2.25
CA SER A 15 15.96 -9.30 -1.72
C SER A 15 15.60 -9.46 -0.24
N LEU A 16 15.65 -8.37 0.53
CA LEU A 16 15.25 -8.34 1.92
C LEU A 16 13.75 -8.56 2.08
N ALA A 17 12.92 -7.84 1.30
CA ALA A 17 11.47 -8.02 1.29
C ALA A 17 11.08 -9.47 0.98
N GLN A 18 11.71 -10.08 -0.03
CA GLN A 18 11.51 -11.48 -0.37
C GLN A 18 11.91 -12.43 0.77
N SER A 19 13.04 -12.17 1.43
CA SER A 19 13.52 -13.00 2.54
C SER A 19 12.54 -12.98 3.71
N TRP A 20 12.05 -11.79 4.10
CA TRP A 20 11.15 -11.62 5.24
C TRP A 20 9.71 -12.02 4.93
N SER A 21 9.27 -11.94 3.67
CA SER A 21 7.91 -12.30 3.25
C SER A 21 7.78 -13.71 2.69
N SER A 22 8.85 -14.53 2.74
CA SER A 22 8.87 -15.84 2.09
C SER A 22 7.83 -16.79 2.68
N GLY A 23 6.95 -17.32 1.84
CA GLY A 23 5.88 -18.25 2.26
C GLY A 23 4.69 -17.58 2.96
N ILE A 24 4.68 -16.25 3.09
CA ILE A 24 3.60 -15.51 3.77
C ILE A 24 2.69 -14.87 2.72
N PRO A 25 1.40 -15.25 2.65
CA PRO A 25 0.42 -14.52 1.85
C PRO A 25 0.06 -13.20 2.55
N LEU A 26 -0.04 -12.11 1.78
CA LEU A 26 -0.66 -10.86 2.21
C LEU A 26 -1.90 -10.61 1.34
N ASP A 27 -3.04 -10.38 1.99
CA ASP A 27 -4.34 -10.16 1.33
C ASP A 27 -4.72 -11.23 0.28
N GLY A 28 -4.33 -12.48 0.50
CA GLY A 28 -4.60 -13.59 -0.41
C GLY A 28 -3.76 -13.58 -1.70
N SER A 29 -2.71 -12.76 -1.76
CA SER A 29 -1.73 -12.71 -2.85
C SER A 29 -0.30 -12.87 -2.30
N PRO A 30 0.69 -13.23 -3.13
CA PRO A 30 2.09 -13.21 -2.70
C PRO A 30 2.50 -11.79 -2.30
N ALA A 31 2.95 -11.60 -1.07
CA ALA A 31 3.40 -10.33 -0.49
C ALA A 31 4.33 -9.52 -1.41
N LEU A 32 5.28 -10.22 -2.03
CA LEU A 32 6.25 -9.61 -2.94
C LEU A 32 5.58 -8.99 -4.19
N GLY A 33 4.49 -9.60 -4.68
CA GLY A 33 3.75 -9.08 -5.83
C GLY A 33 3.08 -7.74 -5.53
N HIS A 34 2.53 -7.61 -4.32
CA HIS A 34 1.90 -6.38 -3.83
C HIS A 34 2.88 -5.20 -3.78
N VAL A 35 4.01 -5.37 -3.08
CA VAL A 35 5.00 -4.29 -2.92
C VAL A 35 5.66 -3.89 -4.25
N ILE A 36 5.82 -4.82 -5.20
CA ILE A 36 6.29 -4.52 -6.56
C ILE A 36 5.25 -3.68 -7.31
N GLN A 37 3.96 -4.02 -7.19
CA GLN A 37 2.88 -3.26 -7.81
C GLN A 37 2.78 -1.85 -7.21
N LEU A 38 2.92 -1.72 -5.89
CA LEU A 38 3.00 -0.44 -5.17
C LEU A 38 4.13 0.44 -5.70
N ALA A 39 5.36 -0.08 -5.75
CA ALA A 39 6.50 0.66 -6.31
C ALA A 39 6.25 1.08 -7.77
N SER A 40 5.56 0.25 -8.56
CA SER A 40 5.17 0.60 -9.93
C SER A 40 4.11 1.70 -10.00
N VAL A 41 3.13 1.72 -9.09
CA VAL A 41 2.12 2.78 -9.01
C VAL A 41 2.77 4.11 -8.64
N LEU A 42 3.62 4.12 -7.61
CA LEU A 42 4.37 5.32 -7.23
C LEU A 42 5.19 5.87 -8.40
N ARG A 43 5.96 5.02 -9.09
CA ARG A 43 6.78 5.47 -10.23
C ARG A 43 5.97 6.05 -11.37
N LYS A 44 4.73 5.60 -11.55
CA LYS A 44 3.84 6.07 -12.61
C LYS A 44 3.14 7.38 -12.24
N HIS A 45 2.78 7.56 -10.97
CA HIS A 45 1.88 8.62 -10.54
C HIS A 45 2.56 9.74 -9.72
N VAL A 46 3.82 9.55 -9.29
CA VAL A 46 4.60 10.56 -8.56
C VAL A 46 5.72 11.09 -9.45
N TYR A 47 5.73 12.40 -9.70
CA TYR A 47 6.76 13.04 -10.51
C TYR A 47 8.11 12.99 -9.80
N ARG A 48 9.17 12.58 -10.52
CA ARG A 48 10.55 12.47 -10.00
C ARG A 48 10.61 11.69 -8.67
N LEU A 49 9.91 10.56 -8.59
CA LEU A 49 9.89 9.71 -7.40
C LEU A 49 11.32 9.43 -6.87
N PRO A 50 11.66 9.88 -5.65
CA PRO A 50 12.93 9.61 -5.02
C PRO A 50 13.18 8.11 -4.81
N GLN A 51 14.44 7.69 -4.91
CA GLN A 51 14.81 6.29 -4.72
C GLN A 51 14.48 5.77 -3.31
N TYR A 52 14.64 6.59 -2.26
CA TYR A 52 14.33 6.19 -0.89
C TYR A 52 12.85 5.84 -0.72
N LEU A 53 11.95 6.49 -1.46
CA LEU A 53 10.52 6.15 -1.44
C LEU A 53 10.22 4.82 -2.13
N ILE A 54 10.94 4.50 -3.21
CA ILE A 54 10.84 3.18 -3.86
C ILE A 54 11.28 2.09 -2.88
N VAL A 55 12.42 2.30 -2.22
CA VAL A 55 12.95 1.36 -1.21
C VAL A 55 11.97 1.22 -0.04
N ALA A 56 11.45 2.32 0.50
CA ALA A 56 10.49 2.30 1.59
C ALA A 56 9.22 1.52 1.22
N ALA A 57 8.67 1.77 0.03
CA ALA A 57 7.51 1.05 -0.48
C ALA A 57 7.75 -0.47 -0.61
N LEU A 58 8.96 -0.88 -0.99
CA LEU A 58 9.31 -2.29 -1.10
C LEU A 58 9.44 -2.98 0.26
N LEU A 59 9.88 -2.25 1.29
CA LEU A 59 10.16 -2.80 2.62
C LEU A 59 8.97 -2.71 3.57
N HIS A 60 8.01 -1.81 3.34
CA HIS A 60 7.02 -1.42 4.35
C HIS A 60 6.22 -2.60 4.93
N ASP A 61 5.75 -3.52 4.09
CA ASP A 61 4.99 -4.68 4.54
C ASP A 61 5.87 -5.75 5.17
N ALA A 62 7.04 -5.99 4.58
CA ALA A 62 8.00 -6.95 5.10
C ALA A 62 8.47 -6.57 6.52
N ALA A 63 8.63 -5.28 6.79
CA ALA A 63 8.95 -4.74 8.11
C ALA A 63 7.91 -5.07 9.20
N ARG A 64 6.65 -5.32 8.81
CA ARG A 64 5.58 -5.72 9.76
C ARG A 64 5.74 -7.16 10.22
N LEU A 65 6.41 -7.99 9.42
CA LEU A 65 6.58 -9.43 9.67
C LEU A 65 7.79 -9.73 10.56
N VAL A 66 8.55 -8.72 10.91
CA VAL A 66 9.73 -8.84 11.78
C VAL A 66 9.37 -8.34 13.17
N ASP A 67 9.36 -9.24 14.14
CA ASP A 67 9.05 -8.93 15.54
C ASP A 67 10.06 -7.89 16.11
N ASP A 68 11.35 -8.16 15.92
CA ASP A 68 12.46 -7.34 16.43
C ASP A 68 12.91 -6.24 15.45
N PHE A 69 11.98 -5.68 14.65
CA PHE A 69 12.32 -4.65 13.66
C PHE A 69 12.98 -3.40 14.28
N ALA A 70 12.67 -3.11 15.55
CA ALA A 70 13.29 -2.02 16.29
C ALA A 70 14.81 -2.23 16.45
N ASP A 71 15.25 -3.47 16.70
CA ASP A 71 16.66 -3.82 16.90
C ASP A 71 17.46 -3.74 15.59
N LEU A 72 16.80 -3.90 14.44
CA LEU A 72 17.42 -3.78 13.12
C LEU A 72 17.51 -2.32 12.63
N THR A 73 16.92 -1.37 13.35
CA THR A 73 16.72 -0.01 12.83
C THR A 73 18.03 0.71 12.51
N GLU A 74 19.05 0.59 13.36
CA GLU A 74 20.34 1.27 13.11
C GLU A 74 21.07 0.71 11.88
N GLU A 75 21.08 -0.62 11.72
CA GLU A 75 21.68 -1.28 10.56
C GLU A 75 20.95 -0.90 9.26
N LEU A 76 19.62 -0.96 9.28
CA LEU A 76 18.80 -0.62 8.12
C LEU A 76 18.89 0.87 7.78
N GLU A 77 19.01 1.75 8.77
CA GLU A 77 19.29 3.18 8.53
C GLU A 77 20.68 3.41 7.93
N GLY A 78 21.68 2.66 8.37
CA GLY A 78 23.03 2.68 7.80
C GLY A 78 23.06 2.23 6.34
N HIS A 79 22.24 1.24 5.97
CA HIS A 79 22.23 0.68 4.62
C HIS A 79 21.29 1.40 3.65
N PHE A 80 20.04 1.67 4.07
CA PHE A 80 19.00 2.24 3.21
C PHE A 80 18.78 3.74 3.42
N GLY A 81 19.38 4.33 4.45
CA GLY A 81 19.26 5.75 4.78
C GLY A 81 18.08 6.07 5.71
N LYS A 82 18.23 7.18 6.45
CA LYS A 82 17.27 7.64 7.46
C LYS A 82 15.88 7.97 6.89
N ASP A 83 15.83 8.58 5.70
CA ASP A 83 14.55 8.96 5.08
C ASP A 83 13.73 7.72 4.70
N THR A 84 14.37 6.69 4.16
CA THR A 84 13.73 5.39 3.90
C THR A 84 13.12 4.84 5.19
N MET A 85 13.93 4.74 6.24
CA MET A 85 13.52 4.09 7.47
C MET A 85 12.48 4.88 8.27
N ARG A 86 12.49 6.21 8.16
CA ARG A 86 11.43 7.06 8.68
C ARG A 86 10.09 6.68 8.05
N VAL A 87 10.00 6.62 6.73
CA VAL A 87 8.77 6.25 6.01
C VAL A 87 8.33 4.83 6.36
N VAL A 88 9.26 3.85 6.41
CA VAL A 88 8.92 2.47 6.79
C VAL A 88 8.35 2.39 8.21
N ARG A 89 8.91 3.13 9.18
CA ARG A 89 8.40 3.17 10.55
C ARG A 89 7.02 3.82 10.64
N GLU A 90 6.82 4.95 9.97
CA GLU A 90 5.52 5.64 9.95
C GLU A 90 4.44 4.73 9.36
N LEU A 91 4.73 4.02 8.26
CA LEU A 91 3.81 3.03 7.67
C LEU A 91 3.55 1.82 8.58
N ARG A 92 4.57 1.34 9.31
CA ARG A 92 4.39 0.25 10.29
C ARG A 92 3.44 0.67 11.42
N HIS A 93 3.59 1.90 11.92
CA HIS A 93 2.72 2.47 12.95
C HIS A 93 1.29 2.68 12.45
N GLU A 94 1.12 3.17 11.22
CA GLU A 94 -0.19 3.29 10.56
C GLU A 94 -0.93 1.94 10.52
N HIS A 95 -0.19 0.87 10.24
CA HIS A 95 -0.74 -0.48 10.19
C HIS A 95 -1.01 -1.10 11.57
N SER A 96 -0.40 -0.62 12.66
CA SER A 96 -0.63 -1.12 14.02
C SER A 96 -1.74 -0.37 14.78
N ASP A 97 -1.78 0.95 14.70
CA ASP A 97 -2.58 1.80 15.60
C ASP A 97 -3.83 2.42 14.93
N ALA A 98 -4.25 1.81 13.82
CA ALA A 98 -5.25 2.31 12.88
C ALA A 98 -4.79 3.58 12.15
N ARG A 99 -4.90 3.54 10.81
CA ARG A 99 -4.52 4.65 9.93
C ARG A 99 -5.16 5.96 10.40
N PRO A 100 -4.38 7.06 10.54
CA PRO A 100 -4.96 8.34 10.88
C PRO A 100 -5.95 8.79 9.81
N VAL A 101 -7.12 9.25 10.24
CA VAL A 101 -8.17 9.79 9.39
C VAL A 101 -8.62 11.16 9.92
N GLY A 102 -8.58 12.18 9.05
CA GLY A 102 -8.99 13.53 9.43
C GLY A 102 -7.81 14.46 9.80
N PRO A 103 -7.94 15.36 10.80
CA PRO A 103 -6.95 16.42 11.06
C PRO A 103 -5.52 15.95 11.35
N GLU A 104 -5.40 14.78 11.97
CA GLU A 104 -4.14 14.07 12.24
C GLU A 104 -3.32 13.74 10.98
N LEU A 105 -3.94 13.73 9.79
CA LEU A 105 -3.21 13.61 8.52
C LEU A 105 -2.32 14.83 8.23
N LEU A 106 -2.56 15.99 8.86
CA LEU A 106 -1.72 17.17 8.71
C LEU A 106 -0.32 16.98 9.32
N ASP A 107 -0.19 16.05 10.28
CA ASP A 107 1.08 15.73 10.93
C ASP A 107 1.84 14.62 10.21
N VAL A 108 1.21 13.95 9.22
CA VAL A 108 1.82 12.90 8.42
C VAL A 108 2.68 13.52 7.33
N HIS A 109 3.92 13.03 7.19
CA HIS A 109 4.82 13.50 6.16
C HIS A 109 4.29 13.13 4.75
N VAL A 110 4.37 14.06 3.80
CA VAL A 110 3.82 13.89 2.43
C VAL A 110 4.32 12.62 1.71
N ASP A 111 5.58 12.26 1.92
CA ASP A 111 6.18 11.02 1.44
C ASP A 111 5.45 9.77 1.93
N THR A 112 5.19 9.69 3.23
CA THR A 112 4.45 8.59 3.85
C THR A 112 3.03 8.57 3.33
N LEU A 113 2.37 9.73 3.30
CA LEU A 113 1.03 9.87 2.74
C LEU A 113 0.94 9.38 1.30
N SER A 114 1.96 9.65 0.48
CA SER A 114 2.03 9.18 -0.91
C SER A 114 2.14 7.66 -1.00
N VAL A 115 2.94 7.03 -0.14
CA VAL A 115 3.04 5.56 -0.08
C VAL A 115 1.73 4.96 0.41
N SER A 116 1.12 5.47 1.48
CA SER A 116 -0.17 5.00 2.02
C SER A 116 -1.31 5.14 1.02
N ALA A 117 -1.31 6.21 0.23
CA ALA A 117 -2.26 6.44 -0.86
C ALA A 117 -2.07 5.43 -2.00
N ALA A 118 -0.84 5.22 -2.45
CA ALA A 118 -0.55 4.25 -3.49
C ALA A 118 -0.87 2.83 -3.02
N ASP A 119 -0.60 2.50 -1.76
CA ASP A 119 -0.90 1.21 -1.14
C ASP A 119 -2.40 0.91 -1.13
N GLN A 120 -3.21 1.85 -0.63
CA GLN A 120 -4.67 1.74 -0.68
C GLN A 120 -5.18 1.56 -2.13
N ALA A 121 -4.67 2.33 -3.08
CA ALA A 121 -5.07 2.20 -4.48
C ALA A 121 -4.72 0.82 -5.06
N VAL A 122 -3.59 0.23 -4.66
CA VAL A 122 -3.18 -1.13 -5.08
C VAL A 122 -4.06 -2.20 -4.45
N ILE A 123 -4.32 -2.12 -3.15
CA ILE A 123 -5.20 -3.06 -2.44
C ILE A 123 -6.58 -3.08 -3.09
N LEU A 124 -7.21 -1.90 -3.22
CA LEU A 124 -8.54 -1.77 -3.81
C LEU A 124 -8.57 -2.12 -5.30
N GLY A 125 -7.54 -1.72 -6.05
CA GLY A 125 -7.40 -2.09 -7.47
C GLY A 125 -7.29 -3.59 -7.69
N THR A 126 -6.57 -4.29 -6.80
CA THR A 126 -6.41 -5.76 -6.85
C THR A 126 -7.73 -6.47 -6.55
N VAL A 127 -8.48 -6.00 -5.55
CA VAL A 127 -9.83 -6.49 -5.21
C VAL A 127 -10.77 -6.34 -6.41
N LEU A 128 -10.83 -5.14 -6.99
CA LEU A 128 -11.67 -4.84 -8.16
C LEU A 128 -11.28 -5.70 -9.38
N GLN A 129 -9.99 -5.85 -9.64
CA GLN A 129 -9.51 -6.69 -10.74
C GLN A 129 -9.87 -8.16 -10.53
N HIS A 130 -9.77 -8.67 -9.29
CA HIS A 130 -10.15 -10.03 -8.97
C HIS A 130 -11.65 -10.25 -9.21
N GLY A 131 -12.49 -9.33 -8.74
CA GLY A 131 -13.94 -9.37 -8.97
C GLY A 131 -14.29 -9.37 -10.47
N ALA A 132 -13.66 -8.49 -11.26
CA ALA A 132 -13.84 -8.46 -12.71
C ALA A 132 -13.47 -9.80 -13.37
N ARG A 133 -12.31 -10.38 -13.02
CA ARG A 133 -11.88 -11.68 -13.56
C ARG A 133 -12.80 -12.83 -13.19
N MET A 134 -13.39 -12.82 -11.99
CA MET A 134 -14.37 -13.84 -11.62
C MET A 134 -15.64 -13.72 -12.45
N ARG A 135 -16.12 -12.50 -12.65
CA ARG A 135 -17.28 -12.22 -13.52
C ARG A 135 -17.06 -12.71 -14.95
N ASP A 136 -15.89 -12.45 -15.52
CA ASP A 136 -15.52 -12.88 -16.88
C ASP A 136 -15.51 -14.41 -17.02
N LYS A 137 -15.28 -15.13 -15.92
CA LYS A 137 -15.31 -16.60 -15.86
C LYS A 137 -16.69 -17.17 -15.48
N GLY A 138 -17.72 -16.33 -15.38
CA GLY A 138 -19.07 -16.73 -14.96
C GLY A 138 -19.23 -17.00 -13.47
N GLY A 139 -18.27 -16.57 -12.64
CA GLY A 139 -18.33 -16.66 -11.18
C GLY A 139 -19.03 -15.46 -10.53
N ASP A 140 -19.27 -15.56 -9.23
CA ASP A 140 -19.86 -14.49 -8.43
C ASP A 140 -18.77 -13.50 -7.94
N PRO A 141 -18.69 -12.27 -8.51
CA PRO A 141 -17.68 -11.28 -8.12
C PRO A 141 -17.86 -10.79 -6.68
N THR A 142 -19.03 -11.03 -6.07
CA THR A 142 -19.33 -10.57 -4.71
C THR A 142 -18.58 -11.35 -3.64
N THR A 143 -18.11 -12.55 -3.99
CA THR A 143 -17.29 -13.40 -3.11
C THR A 143 -16.03 -12.68 -2.64
N VAL A 144 -15.43 -11.79 -3.46
CA VAL A 144 -14.23 -11.04 -3.05
C VAL A 144 -14.48 -10.15 -1.84
N TRP A 145 -15.66 -9.53 -1.77
CA TRP A 145 -16.03 -8.62 -0.70
C TRP A 145 -16.49 -9.39 0.55
N ARG A 146 -17.23 -10.49 0.34
CA ARG A 146 -17.69 -11.38 1.41
C ARG A 146 -16.53 -12.02 2.16
N ASP A 147 -15.47 -12.40 1.45
CA ASP A 147 -14.30 -13.06 2.02
C ASP A 147 -13.30 -12.05 2.68
N ARG A 148 -13.59 -10.74 2.60
CA ARG A 148 -12.76 -9.66 3.16
C ARG A 148 -13.60 -8.66 3.97
N PRO A 149 -14.17 -9.10 5.12
CA PRO A 149 -14.99 -8.24 5.96
C PRO A 149 -14.20 -7.05 6.52
N ASP A 150 -12.91 -7.25 6.84
CA ASP A 150 -11.99 -6.21 7.30
C ASP A 150 -11.85 -5.05 6.31
N LEU A 151 -11.80 -5.37 5.02
CA LEU A 151 -11.68 -4.38 3.95
C LEU A 151 -13.00 -3.62 3.75
N THR A 152 -14.12 -4.32 3.91
CA THR A 152 -15.46 -3.76 3.81
C THR A 152 -15.79 -2.83 4.98
N GLU A 153 -15.43 -3.22 6.21
CA GLU A 153 -15.58 -2.41 7.42
C GLU A 153 -14.78 -1.09 7.34
N ARG A 154 -13.62 -1.11 6.67
CA ARG A 154 -12.74 0.06 6.49
C ARG A 154 -13.14 0.98 5.35
N MET A 155 -14.16 0.66 4.56
CA MET A 155 -14.47 1.40 3.32
C MET A 155 -14.76 2.88 3.55
N ASN A 156 -15.46 3.22 4.64
CA ASN A 156 -15.71 4.62 5.02
C ASN A 156 -14.40 5.35 5.39
N ASN A 157 -13.48 4.66 6.07
CA ASN A 157 -12.16 5.21 6.39
C ASN A 157 -11.32 5.43 5.13
N TYR A 158 -11.38 4.52 4.16
CA TYR A 158 -10.70 4.66 2.87
C TYR A 158 -11.20 5.84 2.07
N GLU A 159 -12.52 6.07 2.03
CA GLU A 159 -13.11 7.24 1.38
C GLU A 159 -12.70 8.54 2.09
N LEU A 160 -12.78 8.57 3.42
CA LEU A 160 -12.37 9.73 4.20
C LEU A 160 -10.89 10.05 4.00
N PHE A 161 -10.03 9.03 4.08
CA PHE A 161 -8.61 9.16 3.79
C PHE A 161 -8.37 9.71 2.38
N ALA A 162 -9.03 9.16 1.36
CA ALA A 162 -8.89 9.63 -0.03
C ALA A 162 -9.28 11.11 -0.18
N ALA A 163 -10.36 11.53 0.47
CA ALA A 163 -10.82 12.91 0.43
C ALA A 163 -9.85 13.87 1.16
N VAL A 164 -9.34 13.49 2.33
CA VAL A 164 -8.47 14.34 3.15
C VAL A 164 -7.03 14.36 2.61
N ALA A 165 -6.54 13.25 2.06
CA ALA A 165 -5.18 13.17 1.51
C ALA A 165 -5.03 13.90 0.18
N ALA A 166 -6.08 13.95 -0.66
CA ALA A 166 -6.02 14.46 -2.03
C ALA A 166 -5.31 15.83 -2.20
N PRO A 167 -5.53 16.85 -1.33
CA PRO A 167 -4.86 18.14 -1.47
C PRO A 167 -3.34 18.12 -1.29
N PHE A 168 -2.81 17.06 -0.66
CA PHE A 168 -1.38 16.91 -0.36
C PHE A 168 -0.64 16.00 -1.34
N LEU A 169 -1.39 15.28 -2.19
CA LEU A 169 -0.84 14.31 -3.13
C LEU A 169 -0.56 14.94 -4.50
N GLU A 170 0.35 14.33 -5.24
CA GLU A 170 0.47 14.58 -6.68
C GLU A 170 -0.89 14.31 -7.37
N PRO A 171 -1.36 15.19 -8.28
CA PRO A 171 -2.71 15.11 -8.83
C PRO A 171 -3.05 13.74 -9.44
N GLN A 172 -2.09 13.12 -10.15
CA GLN A 172 -2.31 11.81 -10.77
C GLN A 172 -2.46 10.67 -9.76
N LEU A 173 -1.84 10.79 -8.57
CA LEU A 173 -1.99 9.83 -7.49
C LEU A 173 -3.31 10.08 -6.73
N ALA A 174 -3.67 11.34 -6.51
CA ALA A 174 -4.97 11.72 -5.95
C ALA A 174 -6.12 11.18 -6.81
N ASP A 175 -6.09 11.41 -8.12
CA ASP A 175 -7.09 10.93 -9.08
C ASP A 175 -7.22 9.40 -9.05
N LEU A 176 -6.08 8.69 -9.02
CA LEU A 176 -6.05 7.23 -8.92
C LEU A 176 -6.71 6.75 -7.62
N LEU A 177 -6.34 7.37 -6.49
CA LEU A 177 -6.86 7.02 -5.17
C LEU A 177 -8.37 7.27 -5.09
N THR A 178 -8.83 8.43 -5.53
CA THR A 178 -10.26 8.78 -5.55
C THR A 178 -11.04 7.83 -6.46
N TYR A 179 -10.55 7.57 -7.67
CA TYR A 179 -11.20 6.66 -8.61
C TYR A 179 -11.32 5.23 -8.06
N THR A 180 -10.21 4.67 -7.58
CA THR A 180 -10.18 3.29 -7.07
C THR A 180 -11.03 3.13 -5.82
N THR A 181 -10.99 4.11 -4.90
CA THR A 181 -11.81 4.12 -3.69
C THR A 181 -13.30 4.26 -4.00
N GLY A 182 -13.70 5.19 -4.88
CA GLY A 182 -15.10 5.34 -5.28
C GLY A 182 -15.65 4.08 -5.96
N ARG A 183 -14.87 3.47 -6.85
CA ARG A 183 -15.23 2.19 -7.49
C ARG A 183 -15.39 1.06 -6.49
N ALA A 184 -14.43 0.91 -5.57
CA ALA A 184 -14.47 -0.08 -4.51
C ALA A 184 -15.71 0.09 -3.63
N LYS A 185 -16.01 1.32 -3.19
CA LYS A 185 -17.18 1.61 -2.36
C LYS A 185 -18.50 1.24 -3.03
N VAL A 186 -18.65 1.54 -4.33
CA VAL A 186 -19.85 1.16 -5.09
C VAL A 186 -20.02 -0.36 -5.15
N GLU A 187 -18.94 -1.12 -5.37
CA GLU A 187 -19.00 -2.57 -5.44
C GLU A 187 -19.16 -3.22 -4.05
N ALA A 188 -18.66 -2.58 -2.99
CA ALA A 188 -18.76 -3.03 -1.60
C ALA A 188 -20.09 -2.65 -0.92
N ALA A 189 -20.84 -1.67 -1.44
CA ALA A 189 -22.03 -1.10 -0.81
C ALA A 189 -23.06 -2.13 -0.28
N PRO A 190 -23.34 -3.25 -0.97
CA PRO A 190 -24.27 -4.27 -0.47
C PRO A 190 -23.78 -5.03 0.78
N TYR A 191 -22.50 -4.88 1.16
CA TYR A 191 -21.82 -5.62 2.22
C TYR A 191 -21.36 -4.74 3.37
N LEU A 192 -21.53 -3.42 3.27
CA LEU A 192 -21.18 -2.51 4.34
C LEU A 192 -21.98 -2.88 5.60
N PRO A 193 -21.35 -2.88 6.79
CA PRO A 193 -22.09 -3.03 8.04
C PRO A 193 -23.16 -1.93 8.12
N GLY A 194 -24.40 -2.35 8.43
CA GLY A 194 -25.55 -1.46 8.56
C GLY A 194 -25.52 -0.59 9.81
#